data_AF-A0A7D8UV57-F1
#
_entry.id   AF-A0A7D8UV57-F1
#
_cell.length_a   1.000
_cell.length_b   1.000
_cell.length_c   1.000
_cell.angle_alpha   90.00
_cell.angle_beta   90.00
_cell.angle_gamma   90.00
#
_symmetry.space_group_name_H-M   'P 1'
#
loop_
_entity.id
_entity.type
_entity.pdbx_description
1 polymer ?
#
loop_
_entity_poly.entity_id
_entity_poly.type
_entity_poly.pdbx_seq_one_letter_code
_entity_poly.pdbx_strand_id
1 'polypeptide(L)'
;MTSHRRASYAASIHTTTGSIATYAKRLAQQGRPDMEIIIDDYIEGKIYTTFDALSGKVEITAPHNARFDEIQITLEGTVKTFVDNLSPANTKSKTTALHKFLKLVMPIAETVYPQPRVAEAGRTYTFPFNFVIPDQLLPRSCSHVCVSDHVHDAHLQLPPSMGDREVSVQDDLAPEMSKVQYAIKVRVVRNQEVDNKEIVLVEGLRKIHIVPAVTEAPPMSIEPTDYEFTLSKTKSLKKGMFSGKLGRITVSAAQTSALILPAPSSASCTPPTTMATMNLRFDPHESSSQPPRLGGLTTKIRASTHFAARPAAAFPTHRRSTVPYESYRSVWDISIPLSSRCVESVAWTKHTPAPAYTRRDSASSTESSDYSDNVYAPAPKENVAYYSATILVPITLPSSKIWIPTFHNCITSRAYTIDLDLTIHTPGAGVPAYSVALRLPIQIAAAGNHSRRATLTAEEAAAELAGANEYLTPRLIAMPHVDLIGNSVLAQADSSELPPSYEAFAQPQQIAGRC
;
A
#
# COMPACT_ATOMS: atom_id res chain seq x y z
N MET A 1 -4.66 -56.63 38.00
CA MET A 1 -4.39 -55.97 39.30
C MET A 1 -3.45 -54.80 39.07
N THR A 2 -3.96 -53.59 39.38
CA THR A 2 -3.27 -52.34 39.77
C THR A 2 -2.07 -51.85 38.93
N SER A 3 -2.23 -50.81 38.10
CA SER A 3 -2.25 -49.37 38.44
C SER A 3 -0.92 -48.85 38.98
N HIS A 4 -0.32 -47.88 38.29
CA HIS A 4 0.01 -46.57 38.86
C HIS A 4 0.32 -45.54 37.76
N ARG A 5 -0.65 -44.65 37.49
CA ARG A 5 -0.43 -43.34 36.85
C ARG A 5 -0.02 -42.35 37.95
N ARG A 6 1.07 -41.60 37.76
CA ARG A 6 1.39 -40.41 38.56
C ARG A 6 0.69 -39.20 37.93
N ALA A 7 -0.20 -38.58 38.70
CA ALA A 7 -0.73 -37.25 38.44
C ALA A 7 0.11 -36.25 39.26
N SER A 8 0.71 -35.28 38.59
CA SER A 8 1.35 -34.12 39.21
C SER A 8 0.40 -32.93 39.10
N TYR A 9 -0.09 -32.48 40.25
CA TYR A 9 -0.83 -31.23 40.43
C TYR A 9 0.13 -30.05 40.29
N ALA A 10 -0.21 -29.09 39.43
CA ALA A 10 0.31 -27.73 39.47
C ALA A 10 -0.87 -26.77 39.34
N ALA A 11 -1.30 -26.21 40.47
CA ALA A 11 -2.24 -25.11 40.49
C ALA A 11 -1.52 -23.84 40.00
N SER A 12 -2.09 -23.14 39.01
CA SER A 12 -1.65 -21.79 38.67
C SER A 12 -2.86 -20.85 38.62
N ILE A 13 -2.80 -19.93 39.56
CA ILE A 13 -3.58 -18.73 39.84
C ILE A 13 -4.25 -18.14 38.58
N HIS A 14 -5.58 -18.27 38.49
CA HIS A 14 -6.38 -17.46 37.57
C HIS A 14 -6.44 -16.03 38.12
N THR A 15 -5.80 -15.12 37.41
CA THR A 15 -5.86 -13.66 37.59
C THR A 15 -7.31 -13.18 37.48
N THR A 16 -7.88 -12.73 38.60
CA THR A 16 -9.20 -12.10 38.76
C THR A 16 -9.32 -10.71 38.12
N THR A 17 -8.34 -10.29 37.31
CA THR A 17 -8.27 -8.97 36.66
C THR A 17 -9.23 -8.81 35.48
N GLY A 18 -9.66 -9.91 34.84
CA GLY A 18 -10.64 -9.87 33.74
C GLY A 18 -12.06 -9.51 34.18
N SER A 19 -12.46 -9.88 35.41
CA SER A 19 -13.79 -9.58 35.94
C SER A 19 -13.94 -8.10 36.31
N ILE A 20 -12.92 -7.52 36.96
CA ILE A 20 -12.95 -6.14 37.44
C ILE A 20 -12.93 -5.13 36.29
N ALA A 21 -12.15 -5.38 35.22
CA ALA A 21 -12.14 -4.51 34.04
C ALA A 21 -13.48 -4.50 33.30
N THR A 22 -14.18 -5.65 33.27
CA THR A 22 -15.50 -5.79 32.66
C THR A 22 -16.60 -5.16 33.53
N TYR A 23 -16.47 -5.28 34.86
CA TYR A 23 -17.37 -4.65 35.83
C TYR A 23 -17.19 -3.13 35.88
N ALA A 24 -15.96 -2.64 35.81
CA ALA A 24 -15.64 -1.22 35.71
C ALA A 24 -16.12 -0.61 34.38
N LYS A 25 -16.04 -1.36 33.26
CA LYS A 25 -16.67 -0.98 31.99
C LYS A 25 -18.20 -0.88 32.11
N ARG A 26 -18.85 -1.85 32.74
CA ARG A 26 -20.31 -1.83 32.98
C ARG A 26 -20.74 -0.67 33.89
N LEU A 27 -20.00 -0.39 34.95
CA LEU A 27 -20.28 0.75 35.85
C LEU A 27 -20.06 2.10 35.16
N ALA A 28 -19.05 2.21 34.28
CA ALA A 28 -18.84 3.41 33.46
C ALA A 28 -19.85 3.57 32.30
N GLN A 29 -20.59 2.50 31.96
CA GLN A 29 -21.65 2.49 30.96
C GLN A 29 -23.05 2.78 31.53
N GLN A 30 -23.22 2.76 32.87
CA GLN A 30 -24.48 3.11 33.53
C GLN A 30 -24.79 4.60 33.32
N GLY A 31 -25.44 4.93 32.20
CA GLY A 31 -25.84 6.29 31.81
C GLY A 31 -25.47 6.70 30.39
N ARG A 32 -24.67 5.91 29.65
CA ARG A 32 -24.41 6.17 28.23
C ARG A 32 -25.45 5.49 27.35
N PRO A 33 -25.90 6.14 26.25
CA PRO A 33 -26.71 5.48 25.23
C PRO A 33 -26.07 4.19 24.76
N ASP A 34 -26.85 3.12 24.68
CA ASP A 34 -26.41 1.90 24.04
C ASP A 34 -26.45 2.13 22.52
N MET A 35 -25.40 1.72 21.83
CA MET A 35 -25.26 1.92 20.39
C MET A 35 -24.61 0.71 19.76
N GLU A 36 -25.33 0.09 18.81
CA GLU A 36 -24.85 -1.04 18.05
C GLU A 36 -24.86 -0.72 16.55
N ILE A 37 -23.76 -1.05 15.88
CA ILE A 37 -23.61 -0.90 14.42
C ILE A 37 -23.60 -2.31 13.83
N ILE A 38 -24.68 -2.65 13.13
CA ILE A 38 -24.90 -3.96 12.54
C ILE A 38 -24.68 -3.84 11.04
N ILE A 39 -23.76 -4.65 10.50
CA ILE A 39 -23.48 -4.74 9.07
C ILE A 39 -24.10 -6.05 8.57
N ASP A 40 -24.85 -5.97 7.47
CA ASP A 40 -25.53 -7.12 6.90
C ASP A 40 -24.50 -8.16 6.38
N ASP A 41 -24.80 -9.44 6.58
CA ASP A 41 -23.93 -10.58 6.19
C ASP A 41 -22.46 -10.43 6.62
N TYR A 42 -22.23 -9.79 7.77
CA TYR A 42 -20.89 -9.63 8.32
C TYR A 42 -20.43 -10.92 8.99
N ILE A 43 -19.26 -11.39 8.58
CA ILE A 43 -18.51 -12.47 9.21
C ILE A 43 -17.21 -11.87 9.72
N GLU A 44 -16.75 -12.30 10.90
CA GLU A 44 -15.48 -11.86 11.44
C GLU A 44 -14.33 -12.18 10.47
N GLY A 45 -13.48 -11.19 10.19
CA GLY A 45 -12.41 -11.31 9.20
C GLY A 45 -12.82 -11.14 7.74
N LYS A 46 -14.09 -10.83 7.43
CA LYS A 46 -14.55 -10.52 6.07
C LYS A 46 -13.76 -9.35 5.49
N ILE A 47 -13.21 -9.56 4.30
CA ILE A 47 -12.46 -8.57 3.53
C ILE A 47 -13.40 -7.96 2.49
N TYR A 48 -13.49 -6.64 2.49
CA TYR A 48 -14.19 -5.88 1.47
C TYR A 48 -13.19 -5.32 0.45
N THR A 49 -13.65 -5.13 -0.79
CA THR A 49 -12.85 -4.55 -1.85
C THR A 49 -13.62 -3.44 -2.57
N THR A 50 -13.01 -2.84 -3.58
CA THR A 50 -13.61 -1.77 -4.37
C THR A 50 -14.98 -2.17 -4.91
N PHE A 51 -15.94 -1.24 -4.84
CA PHE A 51 -17.35 -1.40 -5.21
C PHE A 51 -18.19 -2.35 -4.36
N ASP A 52 -17.64 -2.93 -3.28
CA ASP A 52 -18.48 -3.65 -2.34
C ASP A 52 -19.44 -2.70 -1.63
N ALA A 53 -20.68 -3.16 -1.49
CA ALA A 53 -21.71 -2.48 -0.71
C ALA A 53 -21.60 -2.87 0.77
N LEU A 54 -21.60 -1.86 1.62
CA LEU A 54 -21.63 -1.93 3.08
C LEU A 54 -23.01 -1.45 3.52
N SER A 55 -23.97 -2.37 3.49
CA SER A 55 -25.33 -2.14 3.97
C SER A 55 -25.50 -2.61 5.41
N GLY A 56 -26.36 -1.93 6.15
CA GLY A 56 -26.66 -2.30 7.52
C GLY A 56 -27.51 -1.26 8.22
N LYS A 57 -27.50 -1.32 9.54
CA LYS A 57 -28.29 -0.44 10.41
C LYS A 57 -27.56 -0.12 11.70
N VAL A 58 -27.88 1.04 12.24
CA VAL A 58 -27.47 1.48 13.57
C VAL A 58 -28.69 1.40 14.48
N GLU A 59 -28.52 0.79 15.64
CA GLU A 59 -29.52 0.76 16.71
C GLU A 59 -29.02 1.60 17.89
N ILE A 60 -29.82 2.58 18.30
CA ILE A 60 -29.47 3.54 19.36
C ILE A 60 -30.57 3.50 20.43
N THR A 61 -30.20 3.20 21.66
CA THR A 61 -31.13 3.14 22.81
C THR A 61 -30.70 4.12 23.89
N ALA A 62 -31.54 5.09 24.21
CA ALA A 62 -31.25 6.08 25.25
C ALA A 62 -31.64 5.54 26.64
N PRO A 63 -30.77 5.60 27.66
CA PRO A 63 -31.12 5.16 29.02
C PRO A 63 -32.07 6.12 29.75
N HIS A 64 -32.14 7.36 29.30
CA HIS A 64 -33.03 8.41 29.79
C HIS A 64 -33.44 9.32 28.63
N ASN A 65 -34.51 10.09 28.81
CA ASN A 65 -34.95 11.06 27.80
C ASN A 65 -33.83 12.07 27.52
N ALA A 66 -33.33 12.09 26.29
CA ALA A 66 -32.22 12.94 25.89
C ALA A 66 -32.56 13.71 24.61
N ARG A 67 -32.46 15.04 24.66
CA ARG A 67 -32.54 15.88 23.46
C ARG A 67 -31.26 15.75 22.65
N PHE A 68 -31.41 15.57 21.35
CA PHE A 68 -30.33 15.55 20.37
C PHE A 68 -30.75 16.38 19.15
N ASP A 69 -29.82 16.75 18.29
CA ASP A 69 -30.14 17.54 17.10
C ASP A 69 -29.86 16.77 15.82
N GLU A 70 -28.75 16.02 15.74
CA GLU A 70 -28.37 15.29 14.53
C GLU A 70 -27.75 13.91 14.86
N ILE A 71 -27.93 12.96 13.94
CA ILE A 71 -27.22 11.69 13.94
C ILE A 71 -26.37 11.63 12.67
N GLN A 72 -25.06 11.45 12.85
CA GLN A 72 -24.09 11.39 11.77
C GLN A 72 -23.61 9.94 11.62
N ILE A 73 -23.91 9.31 10.48
CA ILE A 73 -23.39 7.98 10.12
C ILE A 73 -22.39 8.18 8.99
N THR A 74 -21.16 7.73 9.19
CA THR A 74 -20.05 7.97 8.25
C THR A 74 -19.20 6.73 8.03
N LEU A 75 -18.68 6.56 6.82
CA LEU A 75 -17.57 5.63 6.54
C LEU A 75 -16.28 6.44 6.50
N GLU A 76 -15.36 6.17 7.43
CA GLU A 76 -14.10 6.89 7.55
C GLU A 76 -12.91 5.98 7.27
N GLY A 77 -11.95 6.49 6.49
CA GLY A 77 -10.63 5.89 6.28
C GLY A 77 -9.55 6.80 6.87
N THR A 78 -8.68 6.25 7.71
CA THR A 78 -7.64 7.01 8.41
C THR A 78 -6.28 6.33 8.32
N VAL A 79 -5.23 7.11 8.08
CA VAL A 79 -3.84 6.70 8.22
C VAL A 79 -3.26 7.37 9.46
N LYS A 80 -2.59 6.59 10.29
CA LYS A 80 -1.83 7.06 11.45
C LYS A 80 -0.38 6.64 11.27
N THR A 81 0.54 7.57 11.41
CA THR A 81 1.97 7.30 11.41
C THR A 81 2.63 7.98 12.59
N PHE A 82 3.75 7.44 13.08
CA PHE A 82 4.63 8.16 13.97
C PHE A 82 6.10 7.91 13.63
N VAL A 83 6.93 8.93 13.79
CA VAL A 83 8.38 8.86 13.62
C VAL A 83 9.04 9.19 14.96
N ASP A 84 9.93 8.31 15.40
CA ASP A 84 10.71 8.52 16.62
C ASP A 84 11.80 9.56 16.38
N ASN A 85 11.83 10.62 17.19
CA ASN A 85 12.84 11.65 17.08
C ASN A 85 14.07 11.27 17.91
N LEU A 86 15.13 10.83 17.25
CA LEU A 86 16.40 10.44 17.90
C LEU A 86 17.29 11.66 18.20
N SER A 87 16.70 12.74 18.75
CA SER A 87 17.49 13.88 19.21
C SER A 87 18.25 13.52 20.50
N PRO A 88 19.56 13.82 20.61
CA PRO A 88 20.35 13.53 21.81
C PRO A 88 19.78 14.16 23.09
N ALA A 89 18.99 15.22 22.96
CA ALA A 89 18.41 15.95 24.08
C ALA A 89 17.06 15.36 24.57
N ASN A 90 16.38 14.52 23.77
CA ASN A 90 15.06 14.03 24.12
C ASN A 90 14.72 12.69 23.45
N THR A 91 15.17 11.59 24.06
CA THR A 91 15.08 10.21 23.53
C THR A 91 13.67 9.59 23.53
N LYS A 92 12.62 10.39 23.75
CA LYS A 92 11.22 9.92 23.83
C LYS A 92 10.21 10.76 23.01
N SER A 93 10.66 11.75 22.25
CA SER A 93 9.74 12.56 21.44
C SER A 93 9.31 11.79 20.19
N LYS A 94 8.00 11.56 20.04
CA LYS A 94 7.40 10.97 18.84
C LYS A 94 6.68 12.06 18.05
N THR A 95 6.92 12.13 16.75
CA THR A 95 6.15 13.01 15.86
C THR A 95 5.08 12.18 15.17
N THR A 96 3.81 12.42 15.52
CA THR A 96 2.67 11.67 15.01
C THR A 96 1.97 12.46 13.91
N ALA A 97 1.51 11.77 12.86
CA ALA A 97 0.57 12.32 11.89
C ALA A 97 -0.68 11.44 11.80
N LEU A 98 -1.83 12.11 11.64
CA LEU A 98 -3.13 11.50 11.38
C LEU A 98 -3.69 12.15 10.12
N HIS A 99 -4.04 11.33 9.14
CA HIS A 99 -4.66 11.79 7.90
C HIS A 99 -5.95 11.02 7.66
N LYS A 100 -7.09 11.73 7.63
CA LYS A 100 -8.39 11.18 7.26
C LYS A 100 -8.55 11.34 5.75
N PHE A 101 -8.29 10.28 5.00
CA PHE A 101 -8.26 10.30 3.54
C PHE A 101 -9.61 9.98 2.91
N LEU A 102 -10.52 9.33 3.65
CA LEU A 102 -11.88 8.99 3.22
C LEU A 102 -12.88 9.42 4.30
N LYS A 103 -13.95 10.09 3.87
CA LYS A 103 -15.14 10.37 4.69
C LYS A 103 -16.36 10.38 3.78
N LEU A 104 -17.16 9.31 3.82
CA LEU A 104 -18.47 9.28 3.18
C LEU A 104 -19.54 9.49 4.24
N VAL A 105 -20.53 10.34 3.96
CA VAL A 105 -21.62 10.66 4.88
C VAL A 105 -22.90 10.01 4.38
N MET A 106 -23.60 9.29 5.25
CA MET A 106 -24.93 8.77 4.95
C MET A 106 -25.98 9.82 5.34
N PRO A 107 -26.70 10.41 4.38
CA PRO A 107 -27.74 11.39 4.68
C PRO A 107 -28.93 10.71 5.37
N ILE A 108 -29.45 11.34 6.42
CA ILE A 108 -30.65 10.90 7.14
C ILE A 108 -31.75 11.92 6.91
N ALA A 109 -32.90 11.48 6.39
CA ALA A 109 -34.03 12.36 6.16
C ALA A 109 -34.62 12.87 7.47
N GLU A 110 -34.98 14.16 7.50
CA GLU A 110 -35.63 14.83 8.64
C GLU A 110 -36.89 14.10 9.15
N THR A 111 -37.60 13.43 8.24
CA THR A 111 -38.84 12.67 8.53
C THR A 111 -38.62 11.41 9.35
N VAL A 112 -37.39 10.87 9.39
CA VAL A 112 -37.05 9.64 10.12
C VAL A 112 -36.80 9.94 11.61
N TYR A 113 -36.50 11.19 11.93
CA TYR A 113 -36.21 11.56 13.30
C TYR A 113 -37.47 11.64 14.17
N PRO A 114 -37.41 11.25 15.46
CA PRO A 114 -38.50 11.48 16.40
C PRO A 114 -38.84 12.97 16.50
N GLN A 115 -40.15 13.24 16.60
CA GLN A 115 -40.69 14.57 16.87
C GLN A 115 -41.42 14.55 18.22
N PRO A 116 -41.02 15.40 19.19
CA PRO A 116 -39.85 16.30 19.15
C PRO A 116 -38.53 15.51 19.14
N ARG A 117 -37.41 16.19 18.84
CA ARG A 117 -36.03 15.65 18.77
C ARG A 117 -35.49 15.18 20.14
N VAL A 118 -36.17 14.21 20.72
CA VAL A 118 -35.93 13.65 22.03
C VAL A 118 -35.91 12.13 21.87
N ALA A 119 -34.79 11.51 22.22
CA ALA A 119 -34.68 10.07 22.32
C ALA A 119 -35.31 9.64 23.64
N GLU A 120 -36.42 8.90 23.56
CA GLU A 120 -37.16 8.40 24.72
C GLU A 120 -36.39 7.30 25.46
N ALA A 121 -36.48 7.29 26.78
CA ALA A 121 -35.82 6.31 27.63
C ALA A 121 -36.29 4.88 27.30
N GLY A 122 -35.34 3.98 27.05
CA GLY A 122 -35.59 2.57 26.74
C GLY A 122 -36.11 2.31 25.32
N ARG A 123 -36.34 3.36 24.50
CA ARG A 123 -36.75 3.20 23.11
C ARG A 123 -35.52 3.07 22.21
N THR A 124 -35.55 2.07 21.34
CA THR A 124 -34.51 1.85 20.33
C THR A 124 -34.91 2.52 19.02
N TYR A 125 -34.01 3.35 18.49
CA TYR A 125 -34.15 4.00 17.20
C TYR A 125 -33.20 3.33 16.20
N THR A 126 -33.70 3.06 15.00
CA THR A 126 -32.97 2.33 13.96
C THR A 126 -32.75 3.22 12.75
N PHE A 127 -31.50 3.34 12.31
CA PHE A 127 -31.11 4.14 11.15
C PHE A 127 -30.36 3.27 10.15
N PRO A 128 -30.90 3.04 8.95
CA PRO A 128 -30.21 2.26 7.93
C PRO A 128 -29.06 3.07 7.31
N PHE A 129 -28.03 2.39 6.85
CA PHE A 129 -26.97 2.97 6.05
C PHE A 129 -26.61 2.05 4.88
N ASN A 130 -26.12 2.66 3.80
CA ASN A 130 -25.52 1.95 2.70
C ASN A 130 -24.35 2.76 2.13
N PHE A 131 -23.14 2.22 2.23
CA PHE A 131 -21.96 2.80 1.61
C PHE A 131 -21.47 1.90 0.50
N VAL A 132 -20.89 2.47 -0.55
CA VAL A 132 -20.14 1.72 -1.56
C VAL A 132 -18.69 2.13 -1.45
N ILE A 133 -17.78 1.15 -1.39
CA ILE A 133 -16.33 1.42 -1.35
C ILE A 133 -15.92 2.02 -2.70
N PRO A 134 -15.42 3.26 -2.74
CA PRO A 134 -15.05 3.90 -4.00
C PRO A 134 -13.75 3.32 -4.56
N ASP A 135 -13.53 3.49 -5.85
CA ASP A 135 -12.28 3.15 -6.53
C ASP A 135 -11.18 4.19 -6.28
N GLN A 136 -11.58 5.46 -6.17
CA GLN A 136 -10.67 6.58 -5.96
C GLN A 136 -11.18 7.52 -4.88
N LEU A 137 -10.24 8.21 -4.25
CA LEU A 137 -10.48 9.27 -3.28
C LEU A 137 -10.82 10.57 -4.01
N LEU A 138 -11.49 11.48 -3.29
CA LEU A 138 -11.74 12.83 -3.81
C LEU A 138 -10.39 13.56 -3.99
N PRO A 139 -10.23 14.43 -5.02
CA PRO A 139 -8.98 15.15 -5.25
C PRO A 139 -8.45 15.92 -4.03
N ARG A 140 -9.36 16.42 -3.17
CA ARG A 140 -9.01 17.12 -1.93
C ARG A 140 -8.36 16.23 -0.85
N SER A 141 -8.43 14.91 -0.97
CA SER A 141 -7.73 13.98 -0.08
C SER A 141 -6.20 14.13 -0.19
N CYS A 142 -5.68 14.60 -1.35
CA CYS A 142 -4.28 14.93 -1.54
C CYS A 142 -4.13 16.37 -2.07
N SER A 143 -4.14 17.37 -1.18
CA SER A 143 -4.02 18.79 -1.57
C SER A 143 -2.59 19.35 -1.54
N HIS A 144 -1.58 18.52 -1.23
CA HIS A 144 -0.20 18.96 -1.21
C HIS A 144 0.44 18.94 -2.60
N VAL A 145 1.53 19.67 -2.77
CA VAL A 145 2.31 19.67 -4.02
C VAL A 145 2.95 18.29 -4.24
N CYS A 146 2.71 17.72 -5.42
CA CYS A 146 3.37 16.52 -5.92
C CYS A 146 4.37 16.89 -7.03
N VAL A 147 5.43 16.11 -7.16
CA VAL A 147 6.46 16.29 -8.21
C VAL A 147 5.91 15.94 -9.60
N SER A 148 4.89 15.07 -9.66
CA SER A 148 4.29 14.57 -10.90
C SER A 148 2.85 14.13 -10.68
N ASP A 149 2.05 14.13 -11.74
CA ASP A 149 0.64 13.73 -11.71
C ASP A 149 0.48 12.27 -11.28
N HIS A 150 1.35 11.36 -11.75
CA HIS A 150 1.28 9.95 -11.36
C HIS A 150 1.49 9.71 -9.85
N VAL A 151 2.20 10.60 -9.15
CA VAL A 151 2.30 10.53 -7.68
C VAL A 151 0.99 10.98 -7.04
N HIS A 152 0.39 12.05 -7.56
CA HIS A 152 -0.90 12.54 -7.10
C HIS A 152 -2.01 11.49 -7.32
N ASP A 153 -2.07 10.88 -8.51
CA ASP A 153 -3.02 9.82 -8.84
C ASP A 153 -2.88 8.60 -7.92
N ALA A 154 -1.64 8.23 -7.61
CA ALA A 154 -1.37 7.16 -6.66
C ALA A 154 -1.84 7.51 -5.24
N HIS A 155 -1.64 8.75 -4.79
CA HIS A 155 -2.13 9.24 -3.50
C HIS A 155 -3.66 9.29 -3.41
N LEU A 156 -4.35 9.38 -4.54
CA LEU A 156 -5.80 9.32 -4.63
C LEU A 156 -6.34 7.89 -4.72
N GLN A 157 -5.50 6.86 -4.76
CA GLN A 157 -5.95 5.49 -4.60
C GLN A 157 -6.26 5.16 -3.13
N LEU A 158 -7.21 4.27 -2.88
CA LEU A 158 -7.46 3.80 -1.53
C LEU A 158 -6.26 2.96 -1.04
N PRO A 159 -5.71 3.23 0.15
CA PRO A 159 -4.73 2.34 0.76
C PRO A 159 -5.42 1.08 1.31
N PRO A 160 -4.81 -0.11 1.25
CA PRO A 160 -5.30 -1.28 1.96
C PRO A 160 -5.27 -1.05 3.48
N SER A 161 -6.19 -1.70 4.20
CA SER A 161 -6.07 -1.87 5.64
C SER A 161 -4.70 -2.43 6.00
N MET A 162 -4.06 -1.86 7.02
CA MET A 162 -2.70 -2.22 7.41
C MET A 162 -2.47 -1.97 8.91
N GLY A 163 -1.84 -2.90 9.62
CA GLY A 163 -1.39 -2.76 11.01
C GLY A 163 -2.50 -2.84 12.06
N ASP A 164 -3.72 -3.28 11.72
CA ASP A 164 -4.83 -3.41 12.68
C ASP A 164 -5.13 -4.86 13.08
N ARG A 165 -4.55 -5.30 14.21
CA ARG A 165 -4.71 -6.65 14.74
C ARG A 165 -6.12 -6.99 15.24
N GLU A 166 -6.96 -5.98 15.45
CA GLU A 166 -8.38 -6.20 15.81
C GLU A 166 -9.22 -6.68 14.62
N VAL A 167 -8.76 -6.37 13.40
CA VAL A 167 -9.48 -6.69 12.15
C VAL A 167 -8.90 -7.93 11.49
N SER A 168 -7.60 -8.15 11.65
CA SER A 168 -6.89 -9.30 11.09
C SER A 168 -5.99 -9.96 12.14
N VAL A 169 -6.12 -11.28 12.29
CA VAL A 169 -5.31 -12.07 13.22
C VAL A 169 -3.91 -12.38 12.63
N GLN A 170 -3.81 -12.50 11.30
CA GLN A 170 -2.55 -12.80 10.62
C GLN A 170 -1.70 -11.54 10.42
N ASP A 171 -0.38 -11.73 10.44
CA ASP A 171 0.61 -10.68 10.30
C ASP A 171 0.70 -10.20 8.84
N ASP A 172 0.49 -8.90 8.65
CA ASP A 172 0.54 -8.19 7.36
C ASP A 172 1.89 -7.49 7.12
N LEU A 173 2.89 -7.79 7.95
CA LEU A 173 4.24 -7.24 7.90
C LEU A 173 4.29 -5.74 8.19
N ALA A 174 3.24 -5.13 8.76
CA ALA A 174 3.22 -3.72 9.12
C ALA A 174 4.06 -3.42 10.37
N PRO A 175 4.85 -2.32 10.37
CA PRO A 175 5.45 -1.81 11.59
C PRO A 175 4.38 -1.19 12.50
N GLU A 176 4.68 -1.07 13.79
CA GLU A 176 3.82 -0.33 14.74
C GLU A 176 3.61 1.14 14.32
N MET A 177 4.61 1.69 13.62
CA MET A 177 4.74 3.09 13.21
C MET A 177 3.77 3.51 12.13
N SER A 178 3.06 2.57 11.48
CA SER A 178 2.11 2.88 10.42
C SER A 178 0.86 2.01 10.50
N LYS A 179 -0.30 2.65 10.46
CA LYS A 179 -1.60 1.99 10.56
C LYS A 179 -2.60 2.63 9.60
N VAL A 180 -3.31 1.81 8.83
CA VAL A 180 -4.42 2.21 7.95
C VAL A 180 -5.69 1.53 8.45
N GLN A 181 -6.68 2.33 8.84
CA GLN A 181 -7.93 1.85 9.43
C GLN A 181 -9.14 2.36 8.68
N TYR A 182 -10.12 1.48 8.50
CA TYR A 182 -11.45 1.81 7.99
C TYR A 182 -12.49 1.49 9.05
N ALA A 183 -13.47 2.38 9.22
CA ALA A 183 -14.55 2.14 10.14
C ALA A 183 -15.83 2.88 9.76
N ILE A 184 -16.96 2.25 10.06
CA ILE A 184 -18.26 2.94 10.13
C ILE A 184 -18.33 3.61 11.50
N LYS A 185 -18.46 4.93 11.49
CA LYS A 185 -18.50 5.79 12.66
C LYS A 185 -19.86 6.45 12.77
N VAL A 186 -20.46 6.36 13.95
CA VAL A 186 -21.75 6.96 14.27
C VAL A 186 -21.57 7.95 15.42
N ARG A 187 -22.10 9.17 15.27
CA ARG A 187 -22.14 10.18 16.32
C ARG A 187 -23.58 10.66 16.49
N VAL A 188 -24.05 10.76 17.72
CA VAL A 188 -25.27 11.49 18.06
C VAL A 188 -24.84 12.81 18.68
N VAL A 189 -25.30 13.91 18.10
CA VAL A 189 -24.81 15.23 18.46
C VAL A 189 -25.93 16.18 18.84
N ARG A 190 -25.59 17.13 19.71
CA ARG A 190 -26.46 18.21 20.14
C ARG A 190 -25.69 19.52 20.01
N ASN A 191 -26.27 20.50 19.36
CA ASN A 191 -25.72 21.83 19.21
C ASN A 191 -26.10 22.68 20.43
N GLN A 192 -25.10 23.34 21.01
CA GLN A 192 -25.32 24.23 22.13
C GLN A 192 -26.05 25.49 21.67
N GLU A 193 -27.15 25.87 22.33
CA GLU A 193 -28.00 27.00 21.91
C GLU A 193 -27.29 28.37 21.91
N VAL A 194 -26.19 28.52 22.68
CA VAL A 194 -25.47 29.80 22.84
C VAL A 194 -24.39 30.00 21.77
N ASP A 195 -23.60 28.97 21.46
CA ASP A 195 -22.41 29.06 20.59
C ASP A 195 -22.49 28.15 19.34
N ASN A 196 -23.63 27.49 19.12
CA ASN A 196 -23.84 26.46 18.09
C ASN A 196 -22.75 25.35 18.07
N LYS A 197 -22.08 25.15 19.20
CA LYS A 197 -21.00 24.18 19.32
C LYS A 197 -21.57 22.76 19.38
N GLU A 198 -21.06 21.90 18.51
CA GLU A 198 -21.44 20.48 18.45
C GLU A 198 -20.93 19.72 19.69
N ILE A 199 -21.85 19.13 20.45
CA ILE A 199 -21.56 18.26 21.59
C ILE A 199 -21.90 16.82 21.21
N VAL A 200 -20.91 15.93 21.25
CA VAL A 200 -21.12 14.50 21.03
C VAL A 200 -21.71 13.86 22.27
N LEU A 201 -22.96 13.38 22.18
CA LEU A 201 -23.65 12.69 23.27
C LEU A 201 -23.18 11.23 23.36
N VAL A 202 -23.04 10.57 22.21
CA VAL A 202 -22.52 9.20 22.11
C VAL A 202 -21.81 9.02 20.76
N GLU A 203 -20.78 8.18 20.78
CA GLU A 203 -20.02 7.79 19.61
C GLU A 203 -19.85 6.27 19.59
N GLY A 204 -20.12 5.66 18.44
CA GLY A 204 -19.89 4.25 18.17
C GLY A 204 -19.03 4.07 16.93
N LEU A 205 -18.26 2.99 16.90
CA LEU A 205 -17.33 2.70 15.81
C LEU A 205 -17.26 1.21 15.54
N ARG A 206 -17.44 0.82 14.26
CA ARG A 206 -17.28 -0.55 13.77
C ARG A 206 -16.19 -0.60 12.72
N LYS A 207 -15.07 -1.22 13.05
CA LYS A 207 -13.94 -1.39 12.13
C LYS A 207 -14.26 -2.45 11.07
N ILE A 208 -13.71 -2.25 9.88
CA ILE A 208 -13.84 -3.17 8.75
C ILE A 208 -12.49 -3.36 8.05
N HIS A 209 -12.34 -4.49 7.35
CA HIS A 209 -11.14 -4.81 6.57
C HIS A 209 -11.36 -4.47 5.10
N ILE A 210 -10.53 -3.61 4.52
CA ILE A 210 -10.62 -3.25 3.10
C ILE A 210 -9.29 -3.54 2.41
N VAL A 211 -9.33 -4.34 1.35
CA VAL A 211 -8.24 -4.53 0.39
C VAL A 211 -8.75 -4.06 -0.97
N PRO A 212 -8.42 -2.82 -1.40
CA PRO A 212 -8.93 -2.27 -2.64
C PRO A 212 -8.39 -3.03 -3.84
N ALA A 213 -9.15 -3.02 -4.92
CA ALA A 213 -8.71 -3.55 -6.20
C ALA A 213 -7.60 -2.65 -6.75
N VAL A 214 -6.46 -3.25 -7.10
CA VAL A 214 -5.30 -2.53 -7.64
C VAL A 214 -4.86 -3.24 -8.90
N THR A 215 -4.78 -2.50 -9.99
CA THR A 215 -4.27 -3.00 -11.26
C THR A 215 -2.75 -3.04 -11.28
N GLU A 216 -2.19 -3.95 -12.09
CA GLU A 216 -0.76 -3.95 -12.38
C GLU A 216 -0.38 -2.64 -13.08
N ALA A 217 0.61 -1.96 -12.51
CA ALA A 217 1.21 -0.76 -13.04
C ALA A 217 2.31 -1.15 -14.05
N PRO A 218 2.66 -0.25 -15.00
CA PRO A 218 3.78 -0.50 -15.90
C PRO A 218 5.11 -0.67 -15.13
N PRO A 219 6.10 -1.35 -15.72
CA PRO A 219 7.43 -1.47 -15.13
C PRO A 219 8.01 -0.11 -14.74
N MET A 220 8.64 -0.05 -13.57
CA MET A 220 9.15 1.21 -13.05
C MET A 220 10.37 1.68 -13.85
N SER A 221 10.53 3.00 -13.99
CA SER A 221 11.77 3.55 -14.53
C SER A 221 12.86 3.51 -13.46
N ILE A 222 13.90 2.69 -13.67
CA ILE A 222 15.03 2.57 -12.74
C ILE A 222 16.19 3.38 -13.31
N GLU A 223 16.53 4.47 -12.63
CA GLU A 223 17.69 5.28 -13.00
C GLU A 223 19.01 4.57 -12.64
N PRO A 224 20.11 4.80 -13.37
CA PRO A 224 21.42 4.21 -13.04
C PRO A 224 21.95 4.58 -11.65
N THR A 225 21.49 5.70 -11.09
CA THR A 225 21.84 6.16 -9.74
C THR A 225 20.96 5.57 -8.64
N ASP A 226 19.98 4.74 -9.00
CA ASP A 226 19.13 4.06 -8.04
C ASP A 226 19.85 2.84 -7.46
N TYR A 227 20.29 2.98 -6.21
CA TYR A 227 20.93 1.90 -5.46
C TYR A 227 19.94 0.97 -4.77
N GLU A 228 18.62 1.20 -4.88
CA GLU A 228 17.58 0.35 -4.29
C GLU A 228 17.41 -0.94 -5.10
N PHE A 229 17.55 -0.83 -6.42
CA PHE A 229 17.40 -1.93 -7.36
C PHE A 229 18.73 -2.30 -8.01
N THR A 230 18.88 -3.56 -8.40
CA THR A 230 20.04 -4.05 -9.14
C THR A 230 19.56 -5.14 -10.09
N LEU A 231 19.20 -4.74 -11.30
CA LEU A 231 18.70 -5.64 -12.35
C LEU A 231 19.83 -6.41 -13.04
N SER A 232 21.06 -5.87 -13.06
CA SER A 232 22.22 -6.55 -13.62
C SER A 232 23.47 -6.31 -12.79
N LYS A 233 24.30 -7.34 -12.68
CA LYS A 233 25.57 -7.29 -11.95
C LYS A 233 26.62 -8.13 -12.64
N THR A 234 27.80 -7.55 -12.81
CA THR A 234 28.95 -8.19 -13.44
C THR A 234 30.06 -8.42 -12.43
N LYS A 235 30.62 -9.64 -12.40
CA LYS A 235 31.76 -10.02 -11.55
C LYS A 235 32.89 -10.62 -12.38
N SER A 236 34.13 -10.29 -12.01
CA SER A 236 35.32 -10.94 -12.55
C SER A 236 35.69 -12.15 -11.68
N LEU A 237 35.79 -13.32 -12.30
CA LEU A 237 36.07 -14.60 -11.67
C LEU A 237 37.56 -14.93 -11.79
N LYS A 238 38.14 -15.48 -10.72
CA LYS A 238 39.52 -16.00 -10.71
C LYS A 238 39.52 -17.50 -10.94
N LYS A 239 40.53 -18.03 -11.64
CA LYS A 239 40.66 -19.47 -11.88
C LYS A 239 41.09 -20.21 -10.62
N GLY A 240 41.88 -19.56 -9.76
CA GLY A 240 42.43 -20.04 -8.49
C GLY A 240 43.06 -18.87 -7.72
N MET A 241 43.39 -19.02 -6.43
CA MET A 241 43.96 -17.93 -5.62
C MET A 241 45.28 -17.40 -6.18
N PHE A 242 46.02 -18.25 -6.91
CA PHE A 242 47.28 -17.93 -7.59
C PHE A 242 47.22 -18.14 -9.13
N SER A 243 46.08 -18.51 -9.70
CA SER A 243 45.96 -19.04 -11.08
C SER A 243 45.40 -18.06 -12.12
N GLY A 244 45.45 -16.75 -11.87
CA GLY A 244 44.99 -15.74 -12.82
C GLY A 244 43.46 -15.65 -12.99
N LYS A 245 43.01 -15.01 -14.06
CA LYS A 245 41.58 -14.69 -14.32
C LYS A 245 40.91 -15.85 -15.07
N LEU A 246 39.73 -16.26 -14.60
CA LEU A 246 38.87 -17.24 -15.30
C LEU A 246 38.06 -16.56 -16.41
N GLY A 247 37.49 -15.40 -16.10
CA GLY A 247 36.61 -14.67 -17.01
C GLY A 247 35.71 -13.69 -16.26
N ARG A 248 34.68 -13.22 -16.92
CA ARG A 248 33.68 -12.28 -16.39
C ARG A 248 32.31 -12.91 -16.50
N ILE A 249 31.53 -12.89 -15.42
CA ILE A 249 30.14 -13.32 -15.41
C ILE A 249 29.23 -12.11 -15.19
N THR A 250 28.25 -11.95 -16.06
CA THR A 250 27.17 -10.98 -15.92
C THR A 250 25.89 -11.73 -15.66
N VAL A 251 25.20 -11.36 -14.58
CA VAL A 251 23.88 -11.88 -14.23
C VAL A 251 22.91 -10.74 -14.38
N SER A 252 21.80 -10.95 -15.07
CA SER A 252 20.73 -9.96 -15.23
C SER A 252 19.35 -10.59 -15.09
N ALA A 253 18.38 -9.80 -14.67
CA ALA A 253 16.97 -10.16 -14.68
C ALA A 253 16.14 -8.91 -14.96
N ALA A 254 15.00 -9.09 -15.64
CA ALA A 254 14.03 -8.03 -15.86
C ALA A 254 13.10 -7.88 -14.63
N GLN A 255 12.35 -6.78 -14.59
CA GLN A 255 11.25 -6.64 -13.64
C GLN A 255 10.20 -7.73 -13.93
N THR A 256 9.67 -8.33 -12.87
CA THR A 256 8.66 -9.39 -12.98
C THR A 256 7.27 -8.79 -13.14
N SER A 257 6.35 -9.56 -13.72
CA SER A 257 4.94 -9.22 -13.61
C SER A 257 4.48 -9.23 -12.15
N ALA A 258 3.43 -8.47 -11.86
CA ALA A 258 2.88 -8.33 -10.54
C ALA A 258 2.39 -9.68 -9.96
N LEU A 259 2.44 -9.78 -8.64
CA LEU A 259 1.75 -10.82 -7.88
C LEU A 259 0.32 -10.35 -7.63
N ILE A 260 -0.66 -11.04 -8.21
CA ILE A 260 -2.07 -10.64 -8.11
C ILE A 260 -2.72 -11.40 -6.94
N LEU A 261 -3.15 -10.65 -5.92
CA LEU A 261 -3.97 -11.18 -4.84
C LEU A 261 -5.37 -11.54 -5.38
N PRO A 262 -5.90 -12.73 -5.03
CA PRO A 262 -7.22 -13.14 -5.47
C PRO A 262 -8.31 -12.24 -4.86
N ALA A 263 -9.42 -12.12 -5.58
CA ALA A 263 -10.57 -11.35 -5.10
C ALA A 263 -11.13 -12.00 -3.81
N PRO A 264 -11.60 -11.23 -2.82
CA PRO A 264 -12.15 -11.77 -1.58
C PRO A 264 -13.31 -12.74 -1.78
N SER A 265 -14.14 -12.54 -2.82
CA SER A 265 -15.26 -13.42 -3.13
C SER A 265 -14.85 -14.69 -3.90
N SER A 266 -13.59 -14.80 -4.32
CA SER A 266 -13.13 -15.93 -5.12
C SER A 266 -12.84 -17.14 -4.22
N ALA A 267 -13.28 -18.32 -4.65
CA ALA A 267 -12.96 -19.58 -3.99
C ALA A 267 -11.53 -20.07 -4.27
N SER A 268 -10.68 -19.22 -4.86
CA SER A 268 -9.33 -19.62 -5.26
C SER A 268 -8.42 -19.72 -4.04
N CYS A 269 -7.96 -20.92 -3.75
CA CYS A 269 -6.92 -21.18 -2.75
C CYS A 269 -5.50 -21.14 -3.34
N THR A 270 -5.32 -20.77 -4.61
CA THR A 270 -3.99 -20.73 -5.22
C THR A 270 -3.22 -19.52 -4.70
N PRO A 271 -2.02 -19.71 -4.13
CA PRO A 271 -1.22 -18.58 -3.69
C PRO A 271 -0.79 -17.72 -4.89
N PRO A 272 -0.75 -16.39 -4.75
CA PRO A 272 -0.23 -15.50 -5.78
C PRO A 272 1.16 -15.91 -6.21
N THR A 273 1.38 -16.03 -7.52
CA THR A 273 2.64 -16.53 -8.07
C THR A 273 3.05 -15.76 -9.33
N THR A 274 4.36 -15.61 -9.55
CA THR A 274 4.96 -15.02 -10.74
C THR A 274 6.28 -15.73 -11.08
N MET A 275 6.89 -15.41 -12.21
CA MET A 275 8.15 -16.01 -12.68
C MET A 275 9.19 -14.93 -12.97
N ALA A 276 10.32 -14.96 -12.27
CA ALA A 276 11.50 -14.21 -12.67
C ALA A 276 12.39 -15.06 -13.60
N THR A 277 13.00 -14.40 -14.58
CA THR A 277 13.98 -15.03 -15.48
C THR A 277 15.34 -14.39 -15.25
N MET A 278 16.29 -15.17 -14.74
CA MET A 278 17.67 -14.76 -14.54
C MET A 278 18.52 -15.24 -15.72
N ASN A 279 19.09 -14.29 -16.45
CA ASN A 279 19.98 -14.52 -17.58
C ASN A 279 21.43 -14.35 -17.14
N LEU A 280 22.24 -15.35 -17.47
CA LEU A 280 23.66 -15.37 -17.17
C LEU A 280 24.43 -15.33 -18.48
N ARG A 281 25.48 -14.51 -18.51
CA ARG A 281 26.46 -14.45 -19.58
C ARG A 281 27.85 -14.58 -18.98
N PHE A 282 28.61 -15.56 -19.45
CA PHE A 282 30.01 -15.74 -19.07
C PHE A 282 30.91 -15.46 -20.29
N ASP A 283 31.73 -14.42 -20.17
CA ASP A 283 32.76 -14.07 -21.13
C ASP A 283 34.10 -14.64 -20.61
N PRO A 284 34.61 -15.74 -21.22
CA PRO A 284 35.84 -16.37 -20.77
C PRO A 284 37.06 -15.46 -21.03
N HIS A 285 38.07 -15.53 -20.15
CA HIS A 285 39.32 -14.81 -20.37
C HIS A 285 40.15 -15.47 -21.50
N GLU A 286 40.12 -16.79 -21.57
CA GLU A 286 40.76 -17.62 -22.61
C GLU A 286 39.70 -18.47 -23.30
N SER A 287 39.76 -18.64 -24.62
CA SER A 287 38.76 -19.37 -25.41
C SER A 287 38.58 -20.86 -25.03
N SER A 288 39.57 -21.43 -24.32
CA SER A 288 39.55 -22.79 -23.77
C SER A 288 38.85 -22.89 -22.40
N SER A 289 38.57 -21.76 -21.74
CA SER A 289 37.99 -21.74 -20.41
C SER A 289 36.51 -22.12 -20.45
N GLN A 290 36.15 -23.12 -19.64
CA GLN A 290 34.76 -23.53 -19.45
C GLN A 290 34.04 -22.58 -18.48
N PRO A 291 32.70 -22.47 -18.58
CA PRO A 291 31.93 -21.68 -17.65
C PRO A 291 32.02 -22.21 -16.21
N PRO A 292 31.85 -21.33 -15.21
CA PRO A 292 31.89 -21.73 -13.80
C PRO A 292 30.68 -22.62 -13.45
N ARG A 293 30.82 -23.43 -12.39
CA ARG A 293 29.69 -24.19 -11.85
C ARG A 293 28.80 -23.25 -11.04
N LEU A 294 27.50 -23.25 -11.32
CA LEU A 294 26.52 -22.54 -10.50
C LEU A 294 26.29 -23.34 -9.22
N GLY A 295 25.91 -22.70 -8.12
CA GLY A 295 25.65 -23.36 -6.84
C GLY A 295 24.19 -23.22 -6.41
N GLY A 296 23.97 -22.61 -5.26
CA GLY A 296 22.65 -22.32 -4.71
C GLY A 296 22.09 -20.98 -5.20
N LEU A 297 20.77 -20.94 -5.38
CA LEU A 297 19.97 -19.75 -5.61
C LEU A 297 19.02 -19.57 -4.43
N THR A 298 19.14 -18.45 -3.71
CA THR A 298 18.21 -18.07 -2.64
C THR A 298 17.33 -16.92 -3.11
N THR A 299 16.03 -17.03 -2.84
CA THR A 299 15.03 -16.00 -3.15
C THR A 299 14.38 -15.51 -1.86
N LYS A 300 14.34 -14.19 -1.67
CA LYS A 300 13.63 -13.53 -0.56
C LYS A 300 12.75 -12.42 -1.11
N ILE A 301 11.64 -12.15 -0.46
CA ILE A 301 10.85 -10.95 -0.68
C ILE A 301 11.04 -10.02 0.49
N ARG A 302 11.30 -8.74 0.23
CA ARG A 302 11.44 -7.69 1.24
C ARG A 302 10.28 -6.72 1.08
N ALA A 303 9.55 -6.52 2.18
CA ALA A 303 8.47 -5.54 2.28
C ALA A 303 9.02 -4.29 2.96
N SER A 304 8.92 -3.15 2.27
CA SER A 304 9.40 -1.85 2.71
C SER A 304 8.20 -0.94 3.00
N THR A 305 8.03 -0.57 4.26
CA THR A 305 7.01 0.40 4.69
C THR A 305 7.66 1.74 4.93
N HIS A 306 7.30 2.71 4.10
CA HIS A 306 7.69 4.10 4.28
C HIS A 306 6.60 4.82 5.05
N PHE A 307 6.96 5.61 6.05
CA PHE A 307 6.03 6.37 6.86
C PHE A 307 6.62 7.73 7.23
N ALA A 308 5.76 8.73 7.30
CA ALA A 308 6.16 10.11 7.49
C ALA A 308 5.16 10.87 8.36
N ALA A 309 5.62 11.92 9.03
CA ALA A 309 4.77 12.88 9.71
C ALA A 309 4.31 14.04 8.80
N ARG A 310 4.82 14.11 7.56
CA ARG A 310 4.44 15.11 6.55
C ARG A 310 4.22 14.44 5.19
N PRO A 311 3.35 14.99 4.32
CA PRO A 311 3.11 14.43 3.01
C PRO A 311 4.38 14.29 2.15
N ALA A 312 4.44 13.24 1.33
CA ALA A 312 5.52 12.92 0.43
C ALA A 312 5.26 13.51 -0.96
N ALA A 313 6.04 14.51 -1.40
CA ALA A 313 5.83 15.09 -2.74
C ALA A 313 6.16 14.11 -3.89
N ALA A 314 6.86 13.01 -3.62
CA ALA A 314 7.22 12.00 -4.60
C ALA A 314 7.22 10.61 -3.96
N PHE A 315 7.24 9.55 -4.78
CA PHE A 315 7.34 8.20 -4.25
C PHE A 315 8.56 8.06 -3.32
N PRO A 316 8.35 7.45 -2.14
CA PRO A 316 9.43 7.28 -1.20
C PRO A 316 10.40 6.21 -1.73
N THR A 317 11.69 6.53 -1.65
CA THR A 317 12.79 5.59 -1.90
C THR A 317 13.58 5.43 -0.62
N HIS A 318 14.35 4.34 -0.50
CA HIS A 318 15.21 4.15 0.67
C HIS A 318 16.19 5.32 0.83
N ARG A 319 16.77 5.81 -0.28
CA ARG A 319 17.68 6.98 -0.27
C ARG A 319 17.02 8.23 0.32
N ARG A 320 15.77 8.53 -0.07
CA ARG A 320 15.02 9.70 0.43
C ARG A 320 14.57 9.51 1.88
N SER A 321 14.30 8.28 2.29
CA SER A 321 13.80 7.96 3.64
C SER A 321 14.89 7.94 4.71
N THR A 322 16.16 7.81 4.31
CA THR A 322 17.31 7.78 5.24
C THR A 322 18.17 9.05 5.18
N VAL A 323 17.64 10.16 4.65
CA VAL A 323 18.39 11.43 4.60
C VAL A 323 18.50 11.97 6.03
N PRO A 324 19.72 12.22 6.56
CA PRO A 324 19.93 12.61 7.96
C PRO A 324 19.21 13.89 8.41
N TYR A 325 18.80 14.74 7.45
CA TYR A 325 18.17 16.03 7.70
C TYR A 325 16.62 15.99 7.65
N GLU A 326 16.01 14.87 7.24
CA GLU A 326 14.54 14.71 7.22
C GLU A 326 14.07 13.81 8.38
N SER A 327 14.12 14.32 9.62
CA SER A 327 13.71 13.57 10.83
C SER A 327 12.21 13.24 10.93
N TYR A 328 11.42 13.62 9.93
CA TYR A 328 9.98 13.43 9.87
C TYR A 328 9.57 12.28 8.95
N ARG A 329 10.52 11.53 8.35
CA ARG A 329 10.27 10.33 7.54
C ARG A 329 11.16 9.19 8.00
N SER A 330 10.72 7.96 7.77
CA SER A 330 11.51 6.75 8.01
C SER A 330 11.01 5.59 7.14
N VAL A 331 11.81 4.52 7.11
CA VAL A 331 11.52 3.28 6.39
C VAL A 331 11.69 2.10 7.34
N TRP A 332 10.80 1.11 7.21
CA TRP A 332 10.89 -0.17 7.89
C TRP A 332 10.93 -1.29 6.86
N ASP A 333 11.98 -2.11 6.94
CA ASP A 333 12.19 -3.25 6.04
C ASP A 333 12.05 -4.57 6.80
N ILE A 334 11.32 -5.51 6.21
CA ILE A 334 11.24 -6.90 6.68
C ILE A 334 11.36 -7.86 5.50
N SER A 335 12.24 -8.86 5.64
CA SER A 335 12.50 -9.84 4.59
C SER A 335 11.94 -11.22 4.97
N ILE A 336 11.18 -11.81 4.06
CA ILE A 336 10.62 -13.15 4.18
C ILE A 336 11.32 -14.07 3.16
N PRO A 337 11.91 -15.20 3.59
CA PRO A 337 12.49 -16.17 2.67
C PRO A 337 11.38 -16.85 1.86
N LEU A 338 11.58 -16.98 0.55
CA LEU A 338 10.64 -17.64 -0.35
C LEU A 338 11.12 -19.03 -0.78
N SER A 339 12.36 -19.14 -1.24
CA SER A 339 12.92 -20.44 -1.64
C SER A 339 14.45 -20.47 -1.58
N SER A 340 15.00 -21.67 -1.51
CA SER A 340 16.42 -21.97 -1.68
C SER A 340 16.54 -23.21 -2.56
N ARG A 341 17.30 -23.13 -3.65
CA ARG A 341 17.38 -24.16 -4.70
C ARG A 341 18.81 -24.38 -5.14
N CYS A 342 19.17 -25.61 -5.50
CA CYS A 342 20.42 -25.87 -6.21
C CYS A 342 20.18 -25.69 -7.73
N VAL A 343 21.05 -24.96 -8.40
CA VAL A 343 20.99 -24.67 -9.84
C VAL A 343 22.23 -25.17 -10.59
N GLU A 344 22.96 -26.13 -10.02
CA GLU A 344 24.14 -26.77 -10.62
C GLU A 344 23.85 -27.43 -11.97
N SER A 345 22.61 -27.93 -12.18
CA SER A 345 22.20 -28.65 -13.39
C SER A 345 21.86 -27.75 -14.57
N VAL A 346 21.89 -26.42 -14.40
CA VAL A 346 21.57 -25.47 -15.48
C VAL A 346 22.62 -25.59 -16.59
N ALA A 347 22.14 -25.87 -17.80
CA ALA A 347 23.00 -26.05 -18.96
C ALA A 347 23.50 -24.71 -19.49
N TRP A 348 24.79 -24.66 -19.83
CA TRP A 348 25.40 -23.54 -20.52
C TRP A 348 25.35 -23.76 -22.03
N THR A 349 24.89 -22.76 -22.77
CA THR A 349 24.95 -22.72 -24.23
C THR A 349 26.17 -21.91 -24.67
N LYS A 350 27.04 -22.51 -25.49
CA LYS A 350 28.20 -21.83 -26.07
C LYS A 350 27.79 -21.08 -27.34
N HIS A 351 28.19 -19.83 -27.44
CA HIS A 351 28.02 -18.98 -28.61
C HIS A 351 29.37 -18.70 -29.23
N THR A 352 29.51 -18.97 -30.52
CA THR A 352 30.70 -18.65 -31.31
C THR A 352 30.37 -17.53 -32.29
N PRO A 353 31.29 -16.59 -32.55
CA PRO A 353 31.06 -15.55 -33.54
C PRO A 353 30.78 -16.16 -34.91
N ALA A 354 29.81 -15.61 -35.64
CA ALA A 354 29.52 -16.04 -37.00
C ALA A 354 30.75 -15.79 -37.89
N PRO A 355 31.08 -16.70 -38.82
CA PRO A 355 32.18 -16.48 -39.76
C PRO A 355 31.89 -15.22 -40.59
N ALA A 356 32.93 -14.39 -40.82
CA ALA A 356 32.86 -13.04 -41.39
C ALA A 356 32.25 -12.92 -42.81
N TYR A 357 31.70 -13.98 -43.38
CA TYR A 357 31.24 -14.08 -44.78
C TYR A 357 29.73 -14.35 -44.94
N THR A 358 28.94 -14.37 -43.87
CA THR A 358 27.47 -14.38 -44.03
C THR A 358 26.98 -12.97 -44.40
N ARG A 359 26.55 -12.79 -45.66
CA ARG A 359 25.87 -11.57 -46.13
C ARG A 359 24.76 -11.19 -45.13
N ARG A 360 24.80 -9.95 -44.64
CA ARG A 360 23.69 -9.32 -43.93
C ARG A 360 22.45 -9.30 -44.85
N ASP A 361 21.34 -9.85 -44.39
CA ASP A 361 20.03 -9.50 -44.95
C ASP A 361 19.62 -8.13 -44.41
N SER A 362 19.25 -7.23 -45.33
CA SER A 362 19.04 -5.80 -45.06
C SER A 362 17.65 -5.49 -44.47
N ALA A 363 17.09 -6.37 -43.64
CA ALA A 363 15.70 -6.27 -43.18
C ALA A 363 15.54 -6.03 -41.66
N SER A 364 16.60 -5.65 -40.95
CA SER A 364 16.50 -5.31 -39.52
C SER A 364 17.25 -4.03 -39.21
N SER A 365 16.72 -2.94 -39.76
CA SER A 365 17.05 -1.57 -39.37
C SER A 365 15.95 -1.07 -38.43
N THR A 366 16.12 -1.29 -37.14
CA THR A 366 15.45 -0.49 -36.11
C THR A 366 16.51 -0.02 -35.11
N GLU A 367 17.42 0.83 -35.60
CA GLU A 367 18.25 1.64 -34.72
C GLU A 367 17.37 2.77 -34.16
N SER A 368 16.86 2.53 -32.95
CA SER A 368 16.43 3.61 -32.07
C SER A 368 17.65 4.04 -31.25
N SER A 369 17.95 5.33 -31.34
CA SER A 369 19.09 6.00 -30.72
C SER A 369 19.06 5.94 -29.20
N ASP A 370 20.03 5.25 -28.60
CA ASP A 370 20.36 5.39 -27.18
C ASP A 370 21.62 6.24 -27.03
N TYR A 371 21.42 7.52 -26.73
CA TYR A 371 22.42 8.29 -25.98
C TYR A 371 22.45 7.74 -24.55
N SER A 372 23.42 6.88 -24.24
CA SER A 372 23.91 6.77 -22.86
C SER A 372 25.42 6.63 -22.85
N ASP A 373 26.04 7.69 -22.38
CA ASP A 373 27.46 7.83 -22.14
C ASP A 373 27.79 7.14 -20.81
N ASN A 374 28.33 5.93 -20.86
CA ASN A 374 28.99 5.29 -19.71
C ASN A 374 30.38 4.82 -20.12
N VAL A 375 31.33 5.68 -19.76
CA VAL A 375 32.77 5.54 -19.90
C VAL A 375 33.26 4.26 -19.17
N TYR A 376 33.84 3.33 -19.95
CA TYR A 376 34.50 2.05 -19.60
C TYR A 376 33.66 0.77 -19.43
N ALA A 377 32.62 0.55 -20.25
CA ALA A 377 32.31 -0.81 -20.71
C ALA A 377 32.98 -1.01 -22.08
N PRO A 378 34.00 -1.89 -22.23
CA PRO A 378 34.45 -2.23 -23.58
C PRO A 378 33.27 -2.87 -24.32
N ALA A 379 32.93 -2.31 -25.49
CA ALA A 379 32.00 -2.93 -26.42
C ALA A 379 32.32 -4.43 -26.56
N PRO A 380 31.32 -5.31 -26.73
CA PRO A 380 31.58 -6.73 -26.90
C PRO A 380 32.61 -6.89 -28.01
N LYS A 381 33.75 -7.53 -27.72
CA LYS A 381 34.66 -7.95 -28.79
C LYS A 381 33.85 -8.96 -29.61
N GLU A 382 33.29 -8.53 -30.73
CA GLU A 382 32.38 -9.31 -31.59
C GLU A 382 33.01 -10.61 -32.14
N ASN A 383 34.27 -10.88 -31.81
CA ASN A 383 35.07 -12.02 -32.26
C ASN A 383 35.44 -13.03 -31.16
N VAL A 384 34.85 -13.00 -29.97
CA VAL A 384 35.20 -13.94 -28.87
C VAL A 384 33.98 -14.78 -28.46
N ALA A 385 34.18 -16.10 -28.36
CA ALA A 385 33.13 -17.02 -27.92
C ALA A 385 32.72 -16.74 -26.46
N TYR A 386 31.42 -16.78 -26.18
CA TYR A 386 30.86 -16.60 -24.84
C TYR A 386 29.88 -17.71 -24.51
N TYR A 387 29.47 -17.79 -23.24
CA TYR A 387 28.50 -18.78 -22.77
C TYR A 387 27.28 -18.07 -22.18
N SER A 388 26.09 -18.62 -22.37
CA SER A 388 24.87 -18.14 -21.74
C SER A 388 24.14 -19.25 -20.99
N ALA A 389 23.43 -18.89 -19.94
CA ALA A 389 22.53 -19.79 -19.21
C ALA A 389 21.31 -19.00 -18.73
N THR A 390 20.18 -19.68 -18.57
CA THR A 390 18.93 -19.07 -18.10
C THR A 390 18.36 -19.88 -16.94
N ILE A 391 17.98 -19.19 -15.87
CA ILE A 391 17.36 -19.79 -14.69
C ILE A 391 15.96 -19.22 -14.52
N LEU A 392 14.97 -20.10 -14.49
CA LEU A 392 13.58 -19.76 -14.19
C LEU A 392 13.34 -19.83 -12.69
N VAL A 393 12.88 -18.73 -12.12
CA VAL A 393 12.71 -18.56 -10.67
C VAL A 393 11.23 -18.28 -10.36
N PRO A 394 10.44 -19.32 -10.03
CA PRO A 394 9.07 -19.11 -9.54
C PRO A 394 9.10 -18.43 -8.18
N ILE A 395 8.25 -17.42 -8.04
CA ILE A 395 8.07 -16.59 -6.86
C ILE A 395 6.63 -16.77 -6.43
N THR A 396 6.41 -17.34 -5.25
CA THR A 396 5.07 -17.62 -4.72
C THR A 396 4.97 -17.03 -3.31
N LEU A 397 3.89 -16.30 -3.04
CA LEU A 397 3.68 -15.68 -1.73
C LEU A 397 3.28 -16.74 -0.68
N PRO A 398 3.94 -16.78 0.49
CA PRO A 398 3.58 -17.68 1.59
C PRO A 398 2.21 -17.33 2.18
N SER A 399 1.40 -18.34 2.47
CA SER A 399 0.09 -18.21 3.12
C SER A 399 0.15 -17.95 4.64
N SER A 400 1.35 -17.98 5.23
CA SER A 400 1.56 -17.70 6.66
C SER A 400 1.43 -16.22 7.02
N LYS A 401 1.38 -15.34 6.02
CA LYS A 401 1.29 -13.89 6.13
C LYS A 401 0.09 -13.40 5.32
N ILE A 402 -0.44 -12.25 5.71
CA ILE A 402 -1.36 -11.49 4.87
C ILE A 402 -0.55 -10.54 4.00
N TRP A 403 -0.75 -10.63 2.70
CA TRP A 403 -0.14 -9.72 1.75
C TRP A 403 -1.15 -8.64 1.42
N ILE A 404 -0.68 -7.40 1.37
CA ILE A 404 -1.46 -6.23 0.96
C ILE A 404 -0.89 -5.73 -0.38
N PRO A 405 -1.72 -5.10 -1.22
CA PRO A 405 -1.23 -4.52 -2.47
C PRO A 405 -0.19 -3.43 -2.20
N THR A 406 0.70 -3.24 -3.17
CA THR A 406 1.59 -2.07 -3.24
C THR A 406 0.72 -0.81 -3.29
N PHE A 407 1.01 0.16 -2.44
CA PHE A 407 0.22 1.40 -2.37
C PHE A 407 1.06 2.59 -1.93
N HIS A 408 0.59 3.77 -2.32
CA HIS A 408 1.19 5.05 -1.96
C HIS A 408 0.11 6.02 -1.50
N ASN A 409 0.18 6.43 -0.24
CA ASN A 409 -0.63 7.52 0.31
C ASN A 409 0.31 8.65 0.77
N CYS A 410 -0.22 9.86 0.91
CA CYS A 410 0.48 11.08 1.31
C CYS A 410 1.55 10.84 2.39
N ILE A 411 1.24 10.09 3.45
CA ILE A 411 2.12 9.91 4.62
C ILE A 411 2.62 8.48 4.83
N THR A 412 2.19 7.51 4.02
CA THR A 412 2.65 6.12 4.16
C THR A 412 2.62 5.40 2.81
N SER A 413 3.55 4.47 2.60
CA SER A 413 3.57 3.62 1.41
C SER A 413 4.07 2.23 1.75
N ARG A 414 3.67 1.23 0.96
CA ARG A 414 4.22 -0.13 1.00
C ARG A 414 4.70 -0.52 -0.40
N ALA A 415 5.97 -0.90 -0.50
CA ALA A 415 6.59 -1.45 -1.71
C ALA A 415 7.27 -2.80 -1.41
N TYR A 416 7.52 -3.57 -2.46
CA TYR A 416 8.12 -4.90 -2.35
C TYR A 416 9.31 -5.03 -3.30
N THR A 417 10.32 -5.78 -2.85
CA THR A 417 11.51 -6.10 -3.64
C THR A 417 11.82 -7.59 -3.54
N ILE A 418 12.32 -8.19 -4.63
CA ILE A 418 12.80 -9.57 -4.67
C ILE A 418 14.32 -9.56 -4.66
N ASP A 419 14.89 -10.19 -3.65
CA ASP A 419 16.33 -10.42 -3.54
C ASP A 419 16.63 -11.81 -4.09
N LEU A 420 17.45 -11.87 -5.15
CA LEU A 420 17.96 -13.10 -5.75
C LEU A 420 19.46 -13.20 -5.49
N ASP A 421 19.90 -14.19 -4.72
CA ASP A 421 21.32 -14.43 -4.42
C ASP A 421 21.77 -15.75 -5.05
N LEU A 422 22.64 -15.66 -6.05
CA LEU A 422 23.22 -16.80 -6.76
C LEU A 422 24.66 -17.03 -6.33
N THR A 423 24.99 -18.24 -5.91
CA THR A 423 26.38 -18.66 -5.67
C THR A 423 27.01 -19.28 -6.92
N ILE A 424 28.29 -19.02 -7.12
CA ILE A 424 29.08 -19.42 -8.29
C ILE A 424 30.41 -19.98 -7.81
N HIS A 425 30.70 -21.21 -8.22
CA HIS A 425 31.90 -21.96 -7.88
C HIS A 425 32.90 -21.97 -9.04
N THR A 426 34.12 -21.57 -8.76
CA THR A 426 35.24 -21.63 -9.70
C THR A 426 36.04 -22.92 -9.51
N PRO A 427 36.70 -23.45 -10.56
CA PRO A 427 37.36 -24.76 -10.51
C PRO A 427 38.62 -24.83 -9.64
N GLY A 428 39.25 -23.70 -9.30
CA GLY A 428 40.50 -23.70 -8.52
C GLY A 428 40.31 -23.97 -7.03
N ALA A 429 41.19 -24.80 -6.49
CA ALA A 429 41.28 -25.05 -5.05
C ALA A 429 41.56 -23.76 -4.27
N GLY A 430 40.90 -23.60 -3.12
CA GLY A 430 41.12 -22.50 -2.19
C GLY A 430 40.43 -21.17 -2.55
N VAL A 431 39.62 -21.09 -3.63
CA VAL A 431 38.82 -19.89 -3.93
C VAL A 431 37.43 -20.02 -3.30
N PRO A 432 37.00 -19.07 -2.44
CA PRO A 432 35.63 -19.08 -1.92
C PRO A 432 34.62 -18.86 -3.05
N ALA A 433 33.40 -19.38 -2.87
CA ALA A 433 32.32 -19.16 -3.83
C ALA A 433 32.03 -17.66 -3.99
N TYR A 434 31.78 -17.24 -5.22
CA TYR A 434 31.31 -15.89 -5.51
C TYR A 434 29.79 -15.85 -5.32
N SER A 435 29.25 -14.85 -4.62
CA SER A 435 27.80 -14.59 -4.59
C SER A 435 27.46 -13.41 -5.49
N VAL A 436 26.40 -13.50 -6.28
CA VAL A 436 25.86 -12.40 -7.08
C VAL A 436 24.42 -12.16 -6.65
N ALA A 437 24.19 -11.01 -6.03
CA ALA A 437 22.86 -10.56 -5.61
C ALA A 437 22.26 -9.59 -6.64
N LEU A 438 21.04 -9.88 -7.08
CA LEU A 438 20.14 -8.96 -7.79
C LEU A 438 19.00 -8.53 -6.87
N ARG A 439 18.48 -7.32 -7.07
CA ARG A 439 17.34 -6.75 -6.35
C ARG A 439 16.33 -6.23 -7.36
N LEU A 440 15.22 -6.94 -7.51
CA LEU A 440 14.20 -6.64 -8.51
C LEU A 440 13.01 -5.95 -7.83
N PRO A 441 12.43 -4.89 -8.41
CA PRO A 441 11.15 -4.41 -7.95
C PRO A 441 10.08 -5.46 -8.26
N ILE A 442 9.11 -5.59 -7.36
CA ILE A 442 7.91 -6.40 -7.61
C ILE A 442 6.70 -5.64 -7.07
N GLN A 443 5.64 -5.62 -7.87
CA GLN A 443 4.36 -5.10 -7.43
C GLN A 443 3.50 -6.24 -6.88
N ILE A 444 2.77 -5.96 -5.81
CA ILE A 444 1.62 -6.77 -5.41
C ILE A 444 0.37 -6.00 -5.83
N ALA A 445 -0.43 -6.59 -6.71
CA ALA A 445 -1.71 -6.06 -7.16
C ALA A 445 -2.85 -6.84 -6.51
N ALA A 446 -4.08 -6.37 -6.60
CA ALA A 446 -5.23 -7.04 -5.99
C ALA A 446 -6.42 -7.06 -6.94
N ALA A 447 -6.99 -8.23 -7.18
CA ALA A 447 -8.22 -8.34 -7.96
C ALA A 447 -9.41 -7.84 -7.13
N GLY A 448 -10.27 -7.03 -7.75
CA GLY A 448 -11.58 -6.71 -7.20
C GLY A 448 -12.59 -7.83 -7.44
N ASN A 449 -13.78 -7.69 -6.86
CA ASN A 449 -14.89 -8.59 -7.16
C ASN A 449 -15.34 -8.40 -8.64
N HIS A 450 -15.91 -9.44 -9.25
CA HIS A 450 -16.29 -9.48 -10.68
C HIS A 450 -17.34 -8.43 -11.09
N SER A 451 -17.85 -7.62 -10.16
CA SER A 451 -18.67 -6.44 -10.38
C SER A 451 -17.92 -5.27 -11.02
N ARG A 452 -16.64 -5.44 -11.40
CA ARG A 452 -15.92 -4.50 -12.25
C ARG A 452 -16.63 -4.37 -13.60
N ARG A 453 -17.33 -3.25 -13.81
CA ARG A 453 -17.59 -2.75 -15.17
C ARG A 453 -16.20 -2.67 -15.84
N ALA A 454 -16.01 -3.35 -16.97
CA ALA A 454 -14.73 -3.37 -17.66
C ALA A 454 -14.18 -1.94 -17.75
N THR A 455 -12.87 -1.78 -17.57
CA THR A 455 -12.21 -0.49 -17.69
C THR A 455 -12.62 0.09 -19.03
N LEU A 456 -13.40 1.18 -19.01
CA LEU A 456 -13.86 1.81 -20.24
C LEU A 456 -12.62 2.15 -21.06
N THR A 457 -12.62 1.74 -22.32
CA THR A 457 -11.62 2.22 -23.27
C THR A 457 -11.64 3.75 -23.28
N ALA A 458 -10.54 4.41 -23.67
CA ALA A 458 -10.49 5.87 -23.74
C ALA A 458 -11.65 6.44 -24.59
N GLU A 459 -12.09 5.68 -25.60
CA GLU A 459 -13.24 5.99 -26.45
C GLU A 459 -14.57 5.86 -25.70
N GLU A 460 -14.77 4.79 -24.92
CA GLU A 460 -15.99 4.62 -24.12
C GLU A 460 -16.07 5.62 -22.97
N ALA A 461 -14.95 5.97 -22.33
CA ALA A 461 -14.88 7.00 -21.31
C ALA A 461 -15.18 8.40 -21.90
N ALA A 462 -14.66 8.70 -23.09
CA ALA A 462 -14.98 9.93 -23.82
C ALA A 462 -16.46 9.97 -24.23
N ALA A 463 -17.05 8.84 -24.62
CA ALA A 463 -18.47 8.74 -24.97
C ALA A 463 -19.38 8.91 -23.74
N GLU A 464 -19.03 8.32 -22.59
CA GLU A 464 -19.80 8.49 -21.35
C GLU A 464 -19.69 9.93 -20.84
N LEU A 465 -18.52 10.56 -20.93
CA LEU A 465 -18.32 11.97 -20.59
C LEU A 465 -19.09 12.91 -21.54
N ALA A 466 -19.14 12.60 -22.84
CA ALA A 466 -19.94 13.32 -23.82
C ALA A 466 -21.45 13.20 -23.52
N GLY A 467 -21.92 12.01 -23.17
CA GLY A 467 -23.30 11.77 -22.75
C GLY A 467 -23.65 12.50 -21.44
N ALA A 468 -22.75 12.49 -20.45
CA ALA A 468 -22.94 13.23 -19.21
C ALA A 468 -22.99 14.75 -19.44
N ASN A 469 -22.15 15.28 -20.33
CA ASN A 469 -22.17 16.69 -20.72
C ASN A 469 -23.46 17.08 -21.44
N GLU A 470 -24.07 16.17 -22.20
CA GLU A 470 -25.37 16.41 -22.85
C GLU A 470 -26.49 16.63 -21.81
N TYR A 471 -26.47 15.89 -20.70
CA TYR A 471 -27.39 16.09 -19.56
C TYR A 471 -27.10 17.35 -18.72
N LEU A 472 -25.87 17.87 -18.78
CA LEU A 472 -25.44 19.09 -18.11
C LEU A 472 -25.50 20.33 -19.01
N THR A 473 -25.98 20.19 -20.26
CA THR A 473 -26.27 21.36 -21.08
C THR A 473 -27.36 22.18 -20.39
N PRO A 474 -27.10 23.47 -20.08
CA PRO A 474 -28.11 24.31 -19.47
C PRO A 474 -29.27 24.43 -20.46
N ARG A 475 -30.39 23.76 -20.17
CA ARG A 475 -31.65 24.07 -20.82
C ARG A 475 -31.94 25.52 -20.46
N LEU A 476 -31.89 26.40 -21.46
CA LEU A 476 -32.24 27.81 -21.34
C LEU A 476 -33.62 27.92 -20.69
N ILE A 477 -33.65 28.12 -19.38
CA ILE A 477 -34.81 28.69 -18.70
C ILE A 477 -34.74 30.17 -19.07
N ALA A 478 -35.65 30.60 -19.92
CA ALA A 478 -35.78 32.00 -20.31
C ALA A 478 -35.66 32.88 -19.06
N MET A 479 -34.81 33.90 -19.13
CA MET A 479 -34.64 34.88 -18.05
C MET A 479 -36.02 35.43 -17.68
N PRO A 480 -36.49 35.27 -16.43
CA PRO A 480 -37.74 35.88 -16.01
C PRO A 480 -37.64 37.40 -16.16
N HIS A 481 -38.74 38.02 -16.60
CA HIS A 481 -38.83 39.46 -16.87
C HIS A 481 -38.38 40.28 -15.65
N VAL A 482 -37.74 41.43 -15.91
CA VAL A 482 -37.04 42.29 -14.93
C VAL A 482 -37.91 42.69 -13.74
N ASP A 483 -39.23 42.62 -13.87
CA ASP A 483 -40.21 43.00 -12.84
C ASP A 483 -40.34 41.97 -11.69
N LEU A 484 -39.67 40.81 -11.77
CA LEU A 484 -39.73 39.74 -10.76
C LEU A 484 -38.43 39.57 -9.95
N ILE A 485 -37.43 40.42 -10.13
CA ILE A 485 -36.16 40.35 -9.40
C ILE A 485 -36.28 41.17 -8.10
N GLY A 486 -36.98 40.60 -7.12
CA GLY A 486 -37.03 41.11 -5.75
C GLY A 486 -36.22 40.23 -4.79
N ASN A 487 -35.08 40.75 -4.32
CA ASN A 487 -34.37 40.38 -3.08
C ASN A 487 -33.62 39.03 -2.96
N SER A 488 -32.80 38.65 -3.94
CA SER A 488 -31.82 37.55 -3.74
C SER A 488 -30.39 38.09 -3.48
N VAL A 489 -30.12 38.51 -2.25
CA VAL A 489 -28.74 38.62 -1.74
C VAL A 489 -28.50 37.38 -0.88
N LEU A 490 -27.70 36.44 -1.38
CA LEU A 490 -27.21 35.31 -0.58
C LEU A 490 -26.12 35.83 0.36
N ALA A 491 -26.38 35.78 1.66
CA ALA A 491 -25.38 35.95 2.69
C ALA A 491 -24.31 34.86 2.53
N GLN A 492 -23.04 35.26 2.70
CA GLN A 492 -21.89 34.35 2.71
C GLN A 492 -22.10 33.27 3.79
N ALA A 493 -22.09 32.00 3.39
CA ALA A 493 -22.18 30.87 4.31
C ALA A 493 -20.85 30.68 5.06
N ASP A 494 -21.00 30.38 6.36
CA ASP A 494 -19.95 30.14 7.34
C ASP A 494 -18.96 29.03 6.96
N SER A 495 -17.68 29.25 7.30
CA SER A 495 -16.52 28.42 6.97
C SER A 495 -16.34 27.18 7.87
N SER A 496 -17.37 26.69 8.55
CA SER A 496 -17.23 25.69 9.63
C SER A 496 -17.50 24.23 9.26
N GLU A 497 -17.93 23.92 8.03
CA GLU A 497 -18.30 22.54 7.63
C GLU A 497 -17.28 21.79 6.76
N LEU A 498 -16.07 22.32 6.56
CA LEU A 498 -15.06 21.70 5.70
C LEU A 498 -14.00 20.92 6.50
N PRO A 499 -13.53 19.76 6.00
CA PRO A 499 -12.40 19.06 6.60
C PRO A 499 -11.14 19.94 6.54
N PRO A 500 -10.25 19.85 7.55
CA PRO A 500 -9.13 20.77 7.66
C PRO A 500 -8.21 20.68 6.44
N SER A 501 -7.97 21.83 5.80
CA SER A 501 -6.86 22.04 4.89
C SER A 501 -5.55 21.96 5.65
N TYR A 502 -4.44 21.74 4.94
CA TYR A 502 -3.10 21.65 5.52
C TYR A 502 -2.52 23.01 6.01
N GLU A 503 -3.38 24.00 6.27
CA GLU A 503 -2.96 25.36 6.62
C GLU A 503 -2.59 25.55 8.10
N ALA A 504 -2.73 24.51 8.93
CA ALA A 504 -2.36 24.56 10.35
C ALA A 504 -0.84 24.41 10.63
N PHE A 505 0.03 24.72 9.68
CA PHE A 505 1.46 24.84 9.92
C PHE A 505 1.92 26.28 9.64
N ALA A 506 2.23 26.98 10.71
CA ALA A 506 2.75 28.33 10.71
C ALA A 506 3.90 28.49 9.69
N GLN A 507 3.75 29.46 8.79
CA GLN A 507 4.86 29.96 8.00
C GLN A 507 5.92 30.54 8.96
N PRO A 508 7.22 30.27 8.75
CA PRO A 508 8.25 30.97 9.50
C PRO A 508 8.20 32.46 9.14
N GLN A 509 7.99 33.29 10.16
CA GLN A 509 8.11 34.74 10.06
C GLN A 509 9.44 35.09 9.40
N GLN A 510 9.38 35.71 8.22
CA GLN A 510 10.52 36.44 7.69
C GLN A 510 10.80 37.61 8.63
N ILE A 511 11.86 37.48 9.42
CA ILE A 511 12.46 38.61 10.12
C ILE A 511 13.10 39.48 9.04
N ALA A 512 12.37 40.53 8.63
CA ALA A 512 12.93 41.62 7.87
C ALA A 512 13.93 42.37 8.75
N GLY A 513 15.22 42.12 8.54
CA GLY A 513 16.28 42.97 9.09
C GLY A 513 16.25 44.32 8.37
N ARG A 514 15.93 45.38 9.10
CA ARG A 514 16.22 46.77 8.73
C ARG A 514 17.55 47.18 9.37
N CYS A 515 18.32 47.93 8.58
CA CYS A 515 19.60 48.60 8.82
C CYS A 515 20.85 47.74 8.70
#